data_AF-A0ABD5NW60-F1
#
_entry.id   AF-A0ABD5NW60-F1
#
_cell.length_a   1.000
_cell.length_b   1.000
_cell.length_c   1.000
_cell.angle_alpha   90.00
_cell.angle_beta   90.00
_cell.angle_gamma   90.00
#
_symmetry.space_group_name_H-M   'P 1'
#
loop_
_entity.id
_entity.type
_entity.pdbx_description
1 polymer ?
#
loop_
_entity_poly.entity_id
_entity_poly.type
_entity_poly.pdbx_seq_one_letter_code
_entity_poly.pdbx_strand_id
1 'polypeptide(L)'
;MNLERFVRDDGRLARQYDYGDETVLAVDFGPAGADASVDVVDGTVIVVFDDEQRELELPADVEDAQAFIRNGVLTIEMEVDA
;
A
#
# COMPACT_ATOMS: atom_id res chain seq x y z
N MET A 1 8.96 15.79 -3.86
CA MET A 1 8.40 15.38 -2.56
C MET A 1 7.11 16.11 -2.29
N ASN A 2 5.99 15.46 -2.60
CA ASN A 2 4.65 15.83 -2.13
C ASN A 2 4.23 14.84 -1.02
N LEU A 3 3.33 15.26 -0.11
CA LEU A 3 2.75 14.39 0.92
C LEU A 3 1.23 14.58 0.94
N GLU A 4 0.53 13.49 0.68
CA GLU A 4 -0.92 13.42 0.82
C GLU A 4 -1.30 12.51 2.00
N ARG A 5 -2.37 12.87 2.70
CA ARG A 5 -2.88 12.11 3.85
C ARG A 5 -4.35 11.81 3.63
N PHE A 6 -4.70 10.54 3.77
CA PHE A 6 -6.06 10.06 3.60
C PHE A 6 -6.52 9.36 4.88
N VAL A 7 -7.80 9.52 5.21
CA VAL A 7 -8.50 8.59 6.09
C VAL A 7 -9.37 7.77 5.16
N ARG A 8 -9.10 6.46 5.07
CA ARG A 8 -9.92 5.57 4.25
C ARG A 8 -11.29 5.36 4.89
N ASP A 9 -12.25 4.87 4.12
CA ASP A 9 -13.63 4.71 4.59
C ASP A 9 -13.76 3.78 5.80
N ASP A 10 -12.77 2.90 6.01
CA ASP A 10 -12.63 2.02 7.18
C ASP A 10 -11.96 2.69 8.40
N GLY A 11 -11.71 4.00 8.33
CA GLY A 11 -11.07 4.79 9.39
C GLY A 11 -9.54 4.64 9.45
N ARG A 12 -8.92 3.88 8.54
CA ARG A 12 -7.47 3.67 8.54
C ARG A 12 -6.73 4.87 7.98
N LEU A 13 -5.57 5.17 8.56
CA LEU A 13 -4.73 6.27 8.14
C LEU A 13 -3.81 5.79 7.00
N ALA A 14 -3.85 6.49 5.87
CA ALA A 14 -2.93 6.30 4.76
C ALA A 14 -2.14 7.58 4.47
N ARG A 15 -0.91 7.42 4.01
CA ARG A 15 -0.03 8.50 3.56
C ARG A 15 0.59 8.13 2.23
N GLN A 16 0.60 9.07 1.30
CA GLN A 16 1.28 8.93 0.01
C GLN A 16 2.42 9.93 -0.09
N TYR A 17 3.56 9.49 -0.62
CA TYR A 17 4.75 10.28 -0.84
C TYR A 17 5.14 10.18 -2.30
N ASP A 18 5.26 11.31 -2.98
CA ASP A 18 5.69 11.34 -4.40
C ASP A 18 7.10 11.93 -4.52
N TYR A 19 8.01 11.11 -5.04
CA TYR A 19 9.43 11.44 -5.21
C TYR A 19 9.80 11.82 -6.64
N GLY A 20 8.85 11.77 -7.57
CA GLY A 20 9.05 12.04 -9.00
C GLY A 20 8.76 10.77 -9.77
N ASP A 21 9.76 9.90 -9.82
CA ASP A 21 9.75 8.63 -10.55
C ASP A 21 9.28 7.46 -9.66
N GLU A 22 8.98 7.74 -8.39
CA GLU A 22 8.55 6.78 -7.38
C GLU A 22 7.43 7.38 -6.53
N THR A 23 6.40 6.58 -6.25
CA THR A 23 5.35 6.88 -5.28
C THR A 23 5.31 5.81 -4.20
N VAL A 24 5.26 6.24 -2.93
CA VAL A 24 5.15 5.33 -1.78
C VAL A 24 3.81 5.53 -1.09
N LEU A 25 3.01 4.47 -0.97
CA LEU A 25 1.80 4.43 -0.17
C LEU A 25 2.04 3.66 1.14
N ALA A 26 1.83 4.33 2.28
CA ALA A 26 1.90 3.73 3.60
C ALA A 26 0.52 3.69 4.28
N VAL A 27 0.03 2.51 4.64
CA VAL A 27 -1.27 2.27 5.27
C VAL A 27 -1.08 1.65 6.65
N ASP A 28 -1.66 2.28 7.68
CA ASP A 28 -1.60 1.78 9.06
C ASP A 28 -2.76 0.82 9.34
N PHE A 29 -2.44 -0.46 9.53
CA PHE A 29 -3.39 -1.51 9.94
C PHE A 29 -3.39 -1.75 11.46
N GLY A 30 -2.56 -1.02 12.21
CA GLY A 30 -2.38 -1.21 13.64
C GLY A 30 -1.80 -2.58 14.00
N PRO A 31 -1.83 -2.96 15.30
CA PRO A 31 -1.21 -4.19 15.78
C PRO A 31 -1.77 -5.47 15.14
N ALA A 32 -3.05 -5.49 14.79
CA ALA A 32 -3.69 -6.64 14.14
C ALA A 32 -3.15 -6.89 12.73
N GLY A 33 -2.61 -5.86 12.07
CA GLY A 33 -1.96 -6.03 10.77
C GLY A 33 -0.54 -6.57 10.84
N ALA A 34 0.05 -6.78 12.03
CA ALA A 34 1.43 -7.24 12.14
C ALA A 34 1.64 -8.67 11.60
N ASP A 35 0.61 -9.51 11.70
CA ASP A 35 0.60 -10.89 11.22
C ASP A 35 -0.01 -11.04 9.81
N ALA A 36 -0.41 -9.94 9.19
CA ALA A 36 -0.97 -9.95 7.85
C ALA A 36 0.10 -10.27 6.79
N SER A 37 -0.31 -11.00 5.76
CA SER A 37 0.51 -11.26 4.58
C SER A 37 0.12 -10.33 3.43
N VAL A 38 1.10 -9.97 2.61
CA VAL A 38 0.87 -9.16 1.41
C VAL A 38 1.59 -9.79 0.22
N ASP A 39 0.97 -9.71 -0.95
CA ASP A 39 1.56 -10.04 -2.24
C ASP A 39 1.11 -9.05 -3.31
N VAL A 40 1.87 -8.98 -4.41
CA VAL A 40 1.54 -8.18 -5.59
C VAL A 40 1.44 -9.11 -6.79
N VAL A 41 0.27 -9.14 -7.43
CA VAL A 41 0.03 -9.95 -8.62
C VAL A 41 -0.75 -9.14 -9.64
N ASP A 42 -0.21 -9.05 -10.85
CA ASP A 42 -0.87 -8.41 -12.01
C ASP A 42 -1.43 -7.01 -11.69
N GLY A 43 -0.60 -6.14 -11.11
CA GLY A 43 -1.00 -4.77 -10.74
C GLY A 43 -1.98 -4.68 -9.57
N THR A 44 -2.19 -5.77 -8.82
CA THR A 44 -3.07 -5.80 -7.65
C THR A 44 -2.28 -6.14 -6.40
N VAL A 45 -2.39 -5.29 -5.37
CA VAL A 45 -1.87 -5.58 -4.03
C VAL A 45 -2.93 -6.31 -3.23
N ILE A 46 -2.62 -7.53 -2.81
CA ILE A 46 -3.49 -8.40 -2.04
C ILE A 46 -2.98 -8.46 -0.61
N VAL A 47 -3.82 -8.05 0.33
CA VAL A 47 -3.53 -8.13 1.77
C VAL A 47 -4.47 -9.11 2.41
N VAL A 48 -3.92 -10.11 3.10
CA VAL A 48 -4.67 -11.14 3.81
C VAL A 48 -4.40 -11.02 5.30
N PHE A 49 -5.48 -10.86 6.06
CA PHE A 49 -5.56 -10.97 7.51
C PHE A 49 -6.29 -12.28 7.85
N ASP A 50 -6.32 -12.66 9.13
CA ASP A 50 -6.87 -13.96 9.60
C ASP A 50 -8.16 -14.40 8.89
N ASP A 51 -9.22 -13.59 8.97
CA ASP A 51 -10.54 -13.91 8.43
C ASP A 51 -10.95 -13.00 7.26
N GLU A 52 -10.04 -12.15 6.77
CA GLU A 52 -10.39 -11.14 5.77
C GLU A 52 -9.28 -10.89 4.74
N GLN A 53 -9.70 -10.72 3.48
CA GLN A 53 -8.86 -10.26 2.39
C GLN A 53 -9.25 -8.84 1.99
N ARG A 54 -8.27 -8.08 1.52
CA ARG A 54 -8.43 -6.77 0.91
C ARG A 54 -7.56 -6.70 -0.34
N GLU A 55 -8.07 -6.01 -1.33
CA GLU A 55 -7.38 -5.82 -2.61
C GLU A 55 -7.29 -4.32 -2.90
N LEU A 56 -6.17 -3.91 -3.50
CA LEU A 56 -5.94 -2.57 -3.99
C LEU A 56 -5.39 -2.69 -5.41
N GLU A 57 -6.16 -2.19 -6.37
CA GLU A 57 -5.71 -2.05 -7.75
C GLU A 57 -4.74 -0.86 -7.84
N LEU A 58 -3.58 -1.10 -8.44
CA LEU A 58 -2.58 -0.08 -8.66
C LEU A 58 -2.94 0.78 -9.89
N PRO A 59 -2.51 2.05 -9.92
CA PRO A 59 -2.64 2.87 -11.11
C PRO A 59 -2.00 2.20 -12.34
N ALA A 60 -2.59 2.42 -13.52
CA ALA A 60 -2.16 1.75 -14.76
C ALA A 60 -0.80 2.23 -15.30
N ASP A 61 -0.29 3.34 -14.77
CA ASP A 61 1.00 3.97 -15.05
C ASP A 61 2.14 3.47 -14.13
N VAL A 62 1.84 2.53 -13.23
CA VAL A 62 2.86 1.84 -12.42
C VAL A 62 3.54 0.76 -13.27
N GLU A 63 4.85 0.88 -13.46
CA GLU A 63 5.66 -0.10 -14.20
C GLU A 63 6.03 -1.31 -13.34
N ASP A 64 6.42 -1.05 -12.09
CA ASP A 64 6.78 -2.06 -11.11
C ASP A 64 6.30 -1.66 -9.71
N ALA A 65 6.00 -2.67 -8.89
CA ALA A 65 5.53 -2.45 -7.54
C ALA A 65 6.02 -3.52 -6.56
N GLN A 66 6.44 -3.05 -5.39
CA GLN A 66 6.77 -3.90 -4.26
C GLN A 66 5.89 -3.56 -3.06
N ALA A 67 5.37 -4.59 -2.39
CA ALA A 67 4.62 -4.42 -1.16
C ALA A 67 5.21 -5.24 -0.02
N PHE A 68 5.20 -4.67 1.19
CA PHE A 68 5.62 -5.36 2.41
C PHE A 68 4.91 -4.79 3.63
N ILE A 69 4.77 -5.63 4.66
CA ILE A 69 4.22 -5.23 5.95
C ILE A 69 5.31 -5.29 7.01
N ARG A 70 5.44 -4.21 7.80
CA ARG A 70 6.35 -4.13 8.94
C ARG A 70 5.65 -3.49 10.13
N ASN A 71 5.57 -4.23 11.23
CA ASN A 71 4.94 -3.76 12.47
C ASN A 71 3.51 -3.22 12.28
N GLY A 72 2.72 -3.87 11.43
CA GLY A 72 1.34 -3.47 11.15
C GLY A 72 1.18 -2.32 10.15
N VAL A 73 2.28 -1.83 9.55
CA VAL A 73 2.22 -0.85 8.47
C VAL A 73 2.49 -1.55 7.15
N LEU A 74 1.53 -1.46 6.23
CA LEU A 74 1.73 -1.81 4.84
C LEU A 74 2.43 -0.65 4.14
N THR A 75 3.51 -0.95 3.44
CA THR A 75 4.17 -0.05 2.51
C THR A 75 4.07 -0.66 1.12
N ILE A 76 3.66 0.15 0.16
CA ILE A 76 3.67 -0.15 -1.27
C ILE A 76 4.57 0.89 -1.92
N GLU A 77 5.63 0.44 -2.56
CA GLU A 77 6.56 1.24 -3.36
C GLU A 77 6.21 0.99 -4.83
N MET A 78 6.00 2.07 -5.58
CA MET A 78 5.56 2.03 -6.98
C MET A 78 6.52 2.85 -7.82
N GLU A 79 7.10 2.24 -8.84
CA GLU A 79 7.82 2.96 -9.89
C GLU A 79 6.80 3.45 -10.93
N VAL A 80 6.80 4.75 -11.20
CA VAL A 80 5.85 5.39 -12.12
C VAL A 80 6.60 5.94 -13.33
N ASP A 81 6.01 5.74 -14.51
CA ASP A 81 6.54 6.30 -15.75
C ASP A 81 6.52 7.84 -15.70
N ALA A 82 7.67 8.47 -15.99
CA ALA A 82 7.89 9.92 -15.87
C ALA A 82 7.31 10.77 -17.01
#